data_AF-A0A4R4RUY1-F1
#
_entry.id   AF-A0A4R4RUY1-F1
#
_cell.length_a   1.000
_cell.length_b   1.000
_cell.length_c   1.000
_cell.angle_alpha   90.00
_cell.angle_beta   90.00
_cell.angle_gamma   90.00
#
_symmetry.space_group_name_H-M   'P 1'
#
loop_
_entity.id
_entity.type
_entity.pdbx_description
1 polymer ?
#
loop_
_entity_poly.entity_id
_entity_poly.type
_entity_poly.pdbx_seq_one_letter_code
_entity_poly.pdbx_strand_id
1 'polypeptide(L)'
;MTAAAAAPSDECELKWCNEAGEHTVHRQYLTSVLTWRNTWLIGVNVVQSGADPHHVELTATTRHTAPALVTLKPDEAEAVGHALVEAADRATR
;
A
#
# COMPACT_ATOMS: atom_id res chain seq x y z
N MET A 1 -44.24 3.78 0.26
CA MET A 1 -42.88 3.82 0.84
C MET A 1 -41.91 3.69 -0.30
N THR A 2 -41.46 4.82 -0.85
CA THR A 2 -40.57 4.85 -2.02
C THR A 2 -39.16 4.57 -1.53
N ALA A 3 -38.54 3.51 -2.03
CA ALA A 3 -37.13 3.22 -1.75
C ALA A 3 -36.28 4.39 -2.24
N ALA A 4 -35.49 4.99 -1.34
CA ALA A 4 -34.47 5.92 -1.74
C ALA A 4 -33.50 5.17 -2.66
N ALA A 5 -33.32 5.66 -3.88
CA ALA A 5 -32.23 5.21 -4.72
C ALA A 5 -30.94 5.40 -3.91
N ALA A 6 -30.18 4.32 -3.70
CA ALA A 6 -28.85 4.43 -3.13
C ALA A 6 -28.08 5.45 -3.99
N ALA A 7 -27.47 6.44 -3.34
CA ALA A 7 -26.55 7.34 -4.01
C ALA A 7 -25.55 6.50 -4.82
N PRO A 8 -25.15 6.93 -6.03
CA PRO A 8 -24.11 6.21 -6.75
C PRO A 8 -22.95 6.01 -5.79
N SER A 9 -22.48 4.77 -5.67
CA SER A 9 -21.38 4.42 -4.80
C SER A 9 -20.25 5.42 -5.08
N ASP A 10 -19.82 6.17 -4.05
CA ASP A 10 -18.68 7.10 -4.11
C ASP A 10 -17.35 6.34 -4.36
N GLU A 11 -17.39 5.13 -4.93
CA GLU A 11 -16.23 4.35 -5.28
C GLU A 11 -15.46 5.04 -6.40
N CYS A 12 -14.13 4.97 -6.32
CA CYS A 12 -13.26 5.44 -7.39
C CYS A 12 -13.63 4.79 -8.74
N GLU A 13 -13.62 5.57 -9.81
CA GLU A 13 -13.79 5.05 -11.17
C GLU A 13 -12.74 3.97 -11.51
N LEU A 14 -11.55 4.11 -10.94
CA LEU A 14 -10.53 3.07 -10.97
C LEU A 14 -10.92 1.98 -9.97
N LYS A 15 -11.56 0.93 -10.47
CA LYS A 15 -12.04 -0.24 -9.70
C LYS A 15 -10.99 -0.97 -8.86
N TRP A 16 -9.71 -0.68 -9.07
CA TRP A 16 -8.61 -1.24 -8.28
C TRP A 16 -8.22 -0.36 -7.08
N CYS A 17 -8.64 0.91 -7.08
CA CYS A 17 -8.39 1.86 -6.00
C CYS A 17 -9.34 1.61 -4.81
N ASN A 18 -8.82 1.74 -3.60
CA ASN A 18 -9.60 1.57 -2.36
C ASN A 18 -10.17 2.89 -1.83
N GLU A 19 -9.92 4.01 -2.51
CA GLU A 19 -10.35 5.34 -2.08
C GLU A 19 -11.72 5.71 -2.67
N ALA A 20 -12.43 6.61 -1.99
CA ALA A 20 -13.75 7.08 -2.38
C ALA A 20 -13.71 8.57 -2.76
N GLY A 21 -14.64 9.00 -3.63
CA GLY A 21 -14.75 10.36 -4.14
C GLY A 21 -13.69 10.72 -5.18
N GLU A 22 -13.66 11.99 -5.59
CA GLU A 22 -12.64 12.51 -6.51
C GLU A 22 -11.28 12.65 -5.82
N HIS A 23 -10.24 12.07 -6.41
CA HIS A 23 -8.86 12.16 -5.93
C HIS A 23 -7.88 12.01 -7.09
N THR A 24 -6.69 12.60 -6.94
CA THR A 24 -5.62 12.57 -7.95
C THR A 24 -4.58 11.48 -7.69
N VAL A 25 -4.58 10.89 -6.50
CA VAL A 25 -3.69 9.79 -6.11
C VAL A 25 -4.56 8.60 -5.77
N HIS A 26 -4.43 7.54 -6.55
CA HIS A 26 -5.15 6.30 -6.38
C HIS A 26 -4.27 5.31 -5.62
N ARG A 27 -4.81 4.69 -4.57
CA ARG A 27 -4.08 3.73 -3.74
C ARG A 27 -4.88 2.46 -3.55
N GLN A 28 -4.22 1.35 -3.80
CA GLN A 28 -4.70 0.02 -3.42
C GLN A 28 -3.83 -0.52 -2.31
N TYR A 29 -4.44 -0.68 -1.14
CA TYR A 29 -3.81 -1.38 -0.03
C TYR A 29 -3.78 -2.87 -0.31
N LEU A 30 -2.59 -3.47 -0.24
CA LEU A 30 -2.39 -4.90 -0.45
C LEU A 30 -2.25 -5.66 0.86
N THR A 31 -1.35 -5.21 1.74
CA THR A 31 -1.08 -5.92 2.99
C THR A 31 -0.38 -5.03 4.02
N SER A 32 -0.37 -5.50 5.27
CA SER A 32 0.53 -4.99 6.30
C SER A 32 1.00 -6.12 7.21
N VAL A 33 2.22 -5.95 7.72
CA VAL A 33 2.87 -6.94 8.57
C VAL A 33 3.34 -6.26 9.85
N LEU A 34 3.00 -6.85 10.99
CA LEU A 34 3.57 -6.47 12.28
C LEU A 34 5.00 -7.03 12.38
N THR A 35 5.95 -6.17 12.69
CA THR A 35 7.36 -6.53 12.82
C THR A 35 7.94 -6.01 14.13
N TRP A 36 9.16 -6.45 14.45
CA TRP A 36 9.95 -6.05 15.61
C TRP A 36 9.14 -5.90 16.90
N ARG A 37 8.95 -7.03 17.61
CA ARG A 37 8.20 -7.11 18.88
C ARG A 37 6.77 -6.54 18.80
N ASN A 38 6.12 -6.62 17.63
CA ASN A 38 4.79 -6.07 17.36
C ASN A 38 4.66 -4.56 17.61
N THR A 39 5.76 -3.82 17.47
CA THR A 39 5.78 -2.36 17.67
C THR A 39 5.89 -1.57 16.37
N TRP A 40 6.21 -2.27 15.27
CA TRP A 40 6.32 -1.72 13.92
C TRP A 40 5.26 -2.33 13.02
N LEU A 41 4.72 -1.52 12.12
CA LEU A 41 3.84 -1.95 11.05
C LEU A 41 4.48 -1.56 9.72
N ILE A 42 4.68 -2.54 8.85
CA ILE A 42 5.10 -2.31 7.46
C ILE A 42 3.86 -2.51 6.58
N GLY A 43 3.39 -1.44 5.93
CA GLY A 43 2.30 -1.47 4.96
C GLY A 43 2.82 -1.48 3.52
N VAL A 44 2.09 -2.12 2.62
CA VAL A 44 2.40 -2.19 1.18
C VAL A 44 1.17 -1.78 0.39
N ASN A 45 1.35 -0.79 -0.48
CA ASN A 45 0.32 -0.32 -1.40
C ASN A 45 0.82 -0.30 -2.84
N VAL A 46 -0.09 -0.43 -3.81
CA VAL A 46 0.13 0.02 -5.20
C VAL A 46 -0.50 1.40 -5.34
N VAL A 47 0.24 2.34 -5.92
CA VAL A 47 -0.14 3.74 -6.01
C VAL A 47 0.02 4.25 -7.44
N GLN A 48 -0.90 5.12 -7.84
CA GLN A 48 -0.85 5.86 -9.10
C GLN A 48 -1.21 7.32 -8.85
N SER A 49 -0.37 8.25 -9.30
CA SER A 49 -0.65 9.69 -9.23
C SER A 49 -0.96 10.23 -10.62
N GLY A 50 -2.19 10.63 -10.87
CA GLY A 50 -2.63 11.10 -12.19
C GLY A 50 -2.32 10.09 -13.30
N ALA A 51 -1.52 10.51 -14.29
CA ALA A 51 -1.12 9.67 -15.42
C ALA A 51 0.22 8.95 -15.22
N ASP A 52 0.82 9.03 -14.03
CA ASP A 52 2.09 8.37 -13.75
C ASP A 52 1.95 6.83 -13.80
N PRO A 53 3.04 6.09 -14.06
CA PRO A 53 3.04 4.64 -13.92
C PRO A 53 2.74 4.19 -12.48
N HIS A 54 2.21 2.97 -12.35
CA HIS A 54 2.04 2.33 -11.05
C HIS A 54 3.39 2.16 -10.34
N HIS A 55 3.41 2.46 -9.05
CA HIS A 55 4.54 2.23 -8.18
C HIS A 55 4.09 1.55 -6.89
N VAL A 56 5.04 0.94 -6.20
CA VAL A 56 4.81 0.34 -4.89
C VAL A 56 5.21 1.35 -3.81
N GLU A 57 4.36 1.52 -2.82
CA GLU A 57 4.63 2.33 -1.63
C GLU A 57 4.83 1.38 -0.44
N LEU A 58 6.02 1.42 0.16
CA LEU A 58 6.29 0.80 1.45
C LEU A 58 6.20 1.85 2.55
N THR A 59 5.35 1.60 3.53
CA THR A 59 5.19 2.49 4.68
C THR A 59 5.65 1.78 5.94
N ALA A 60 6.66 2.30 6.61
CA ALA A 60 7.07 1.85 7.93
C ALA A 60 6.54 2.81 9.01
N THR A 61 5.69 2.31 9.90
CA THR A 61 5.14 3.12 11.00
C THR A 61 5.45 2.50 12.35
N THR A 62 5.59 3.37 13.35
CA THR A 62 5.69 2.99 14.76
C THR A 62 4.79 3.90 15.58
N ARG A 63 4.54 3.54 16.83
CA ARG A 63 3.72 4.35 17.75
C ARG A 63 4.29 5.74 18.02
N HIS A 64 5.61 5.92 17.91
CA HIS A 64 6.30 7.10 18.43
C HIS A 64 7.05 7.92 17.37
N THR A 65 7.11 7.43 16.14
CA THR A 65 7.84 8.10 15.06
C THR A 65 6.89 8.42 13.91
N ALA A 66 7.20 9.49 13.17
CA ALA A 66 6.55 9.74 11.91
C ALA A 66 6.69 8.53 10.98
N PRO A 67 5.65 8.18 10.21
CA PRO A 67 5.75 7.19 9.14
C PRO A 67 6.90 7.51 8.19
N ALA A 68 7.72 6.50 7.88
CA ALA A 68 8.64 6.55 6.76
C ALA A 68 7.99 5.92 5.53
N LEU A 69 8.08 6.58 4.39
CA LEU A 69 7.56 6.12 3.11
C LEU A 69 8.71 5.90 2.14
N VAL A 70 8.67 4.78 1.43
CA VAL A 70 9.58 4.48 0.34
C VAL A 70 8.77 4.17 -0.91
N THR A 71 8.95 4.99 -1.94
CA THR A 71 8.39 4.77 -3.27
C THR A 71 9.36 3.92 -4.07
N LEU A 72 8.86 2.81 -4.62
CA LEU A 72 9.62 1.86 -5.43
C LEU A 72 8.94 1.67 -6.78
N LYS A 73 9.72 1.64 -7.85
CA LYS A 73 9.24 1.09 -9.11
C LYS A 73 8.95 -0.41 -8.97
N PRO A 74 8.15 -1.01 -9.87
CA PRO A 74 7.83 -2.44 -9.80
C PRO A 74 9.07 -3.36 -9.75
N ASP A 75 10.11 -3.07 -10.54
CA ASP A 75 11.37 -3.82 -10.58
C ASP A 75 12.20 -3.64 -9.30
N GLU A 76 12.23 -2.43 -8.74
CA GLU A 76 12.87 -2.15 -7.46
C GLU A 76 12.17 -2.88 -6.30
N ALA A 77 10.82 -2.93 -6.31
CA ALA A 77 10.04 -3.65 -5.32
C ALA A 77 10.27 -5.17 -5.39
N GLU A 78 10.34 -5.74 -6.58
CA GLU A 78 10.71 -7.14 -6.79
C GLU A 78 12.11 -7.45 -6.24
N ALA A 79 13.10 -6.59 -6.54
CA ALA A 79 14.46 -6.73 -6.03
C ALA A 79 14.52 -6.67 -4.49
N VAL A 80 13.78 -5.75 -3.85
CA VAL A 80 13.67 -5.67 -2.38
C VAL A 80 13.04 -6.94 -1.81
N GLY A 81 11.98 -7.45 -2.45
CA GLY A 81 11.33 -8.71 -2.05
C GLY A 81 12.31 -9.89 -2.06
N HIS A 82 13.08 -10.04 -3.13
CA HIS A 82 14.12 -11.08 -3.22
C HIS A 82 15.19 -10.93 -2.14
N ALA A 83 15.69 -9.72 -1.90
CA ALA A 83 16.68 -9.46 -0.87
C ALA A 83 16.18 -9.83 0.54
N LEU A 84 14.89 -9.59 0.83
CA LEU A 84 14.28 -9.97 2.11
C LEU A 84 14.19 -11.49 2.28
N VAL A 85 13.80 -12.22 1.23
CA VAL A 85 13.75 -13.69 1.25
C VAL A 85 15.14 -14.27 1.48
N GLU A 86 16.15 -13.78 0.75
CA GLU A 86 17.53 -14.23 0.93
C GLU A 86 18.05 -13.94 2.35
N ALA A 87 17.74 -12.77 2.90
CA ALA A 87 18.13 -12.41 4.26
C ALA A 87 17.48 -13.33 5.31
N ALA A 88 16.20 -13.70 5.14
CA ALA A 88 15.50 -14.62 6.02
C ALA A 88 16.11 -16.04 5.98
N ASP A 89 16.45 -16.53 4.79
CA ASP A 89 17.12 -17.82 4.61
C ASP A 89 18.49 -17.85 5.28
N ARG A 90 19.26 -16.75 5.20
CA ARG A 90 20.57 -16.64 5.85
C ARG A 90 20.47 -16.57 7.38
N ALA A 91 19.43 -15.92 7.92
CA ALA A 91 19.28 -15.73 9.36
C ALA A 91 18.88 -17.00 10.13
N THR A 92 18.44 -18.05 9.42
CA THR A 92 17.97 -19.31 10.00
C THR A 92 18.91 -20.49 9.79
N ARG A 93 20.05 -20.27 9.11
CA ARG A 93 21.16 -21.22 8.98
C ARG A 93 22.12 -21.08 10.15
#